data_AF-A0A920TH42-F1
#
_entry.id   AF-A0A920TH42-F1
#
_cell.length_a   1.000
_cell.length_b   1.000
_cell.length_c   1.000
_cell.angle_alpha   90.00
_cell.angle_beta   90.00
_cell.angle_gamma   90.00
#
_symmetry.space_group_name_H-M   'P 1'
#
loop_
_entity.id
_entity.type
_entity.pdbx_description
1 polymer ?
#
loop_
_entity_poly.entity_id
_entity_poly.type
_entity_poly.pdbx_seq_one_letter_code
_entity_poly.pdbx_strand_id
1 'polypeptide(L)' 'MEQVVLPCAEECCGFGGLFSVRMSEISGAMLDKKLSHIEESGANVLIAGDVGCIIQCKVVFDEEEAIYK' A
#
# COMPACT_ATOMS: atom_id res chain seq x y z
N MET A 1 -1.26 -9.35 20.35
CA MET A 1 -1.40 -8.69 19.04
C MET A 1 -2.73 -7.96 19.08
N GLU A 2 -2.68 -6.64 19.11
CA GLU A 2 -3.88 -5.79 19.12
C GLU A 2 -4.12 -5.31 17.69
N GLN A 3 -5.37 -5.40 17.24
CA GLN A 3 -5.74 -4.90 15.92
C GLN A 3 -6.06 -3.41 16.04
N VAL A 4 -5.31 -2.59 15.29
CA VAL A 4 -5.62 -1.17 15.13
C VAL A 4 -6.53 -0.96 13.93
N VAL A 5 -7.37 0.06 14.00
CA VAL A 5 -8.23 0.45 12.87
C VAL A 5 -7.35 1.16 11.84
N LEU A 6 -7.41 0.70 10.60
CA LEU A 6 -6.81 1.38 9.46
C LEU A 6 -7.77 2.49 8.99
N PRO A 7 -7.37 3.77 8.99
CA PRO A 7 -8.14 4.84 8.36
C PRO A 7 -8.42 4.51 6.89
N CYS A 8 -9.63 4.79 6.41
CA CYS A 8 -10.04 4.56 5.01
C CYS A 8 -9.70 3.13 4.53
N ALA A 9 -10.01 2.12 5.35
CA ALA A 9 -9.64 0.73 5.10
C ALA A 9 -10.18 0.20 3.75
N GLU A 10 -11.34 0.68 3.34
CA GLU A 10 -12.05 0.38 2.09
C GLU A 10 -11.42 0.97 0.83
N GLU A 11 -10.51 1.94 0.96
CA GLU A 11 -9.80 2.48 -0.21
C GLU A 11 -8.83 1.46 -0.80
N CYS A 12 -8.83 1.37 -2.13
CA CYS A 12 -8.02 0.41 -2.88
C CYS A 12 -6.53 0.78 -2.86
N CYS A 13 -5.66 -0.22 -2.77
CA CYS A 13 -4.20 -0.04 -2.81
C CYS A 13 -3.64 0.37 -4.18
N GLY A 14 -4.45 0.28 -5.24
CA GLY A 14 -4.06 0.65 -6.61
C GLY A 14 -3.60 -0.51 -7.51
N PHE A 15 -3.38 -1.73 -7.00
CA PHE A 15 -2.81 -2.83 -7.80
C PHE A 15 -3.58 -3.17 -9.09
N GLY A 16 -4.87 -3.53 -8.99
CA GLY A 16 -5.79 -3.72 -10.12
C GLY A 16 -5.32 -4.58 -11.32
N GLY A 17 -4.26 -5.37 -11.21
CA GLY A 17 -3.67 -6.13 -12.33
C GLY A 17 -3.15 -5.20 -13.44
N LEU A 18 -3.68 -5.32 -14.65
CA LEU A 18 -3.26 -4.50 -15.80
C LEU A 18 -3.43 -3.00 -15.56
N PHE A 19 -4.35 -2.61 -14.67
CA PHE A 19 -4.56 -1.22 -14.27
C PHE A 19 -3.28 -0.57 -13.72
N SER A 20 -2.56 -1.21 -12.80
CA SER A 20 -1.32 -0.64 -12.23
C SER A 20 -0.23 -0.43 -13.27
N VAL A 21 -0.21 -1.24 -14.33
CA VAL A 21 0.77 -1.13 -15.42
C VAL A 21 0.37 -0.06 -16.43
N ARG A 22 -0.91 0.02 -16.80
CA ARG A 22 -1.40 0.94 -17.85
C ARG A 22 -1.65 2.35 -17.33
N MET A 23 -2.01 2.48 -16.05
CA MET A 23 -2.37 3.73 -15.39
C MET A 23 -1.46 3.92 -14.16
N SER A 24 -0.16 3.77 -14.35
CA SER A 24 0.84 3.75 -13.26
C SER A 24 0.80 4.99 -12.38
N GLU A 25 0.59 6.18 -12.97
CA GLU A 25 0.48 7.43 -12.21
C GLU A 25 -0.74 7.43 -11.28
N ILE A 26 -1.89 6.96 -11.76
CA ILE A 26 -3.12 6.88 -10.95
C ILE A 26 -2.95 5.81 -9.87
N SER A 27 -2.45 4.64 -10.24
CA SER A 27 -2.15 3.56 -9.32
C SER A 27 -1.17 3.98 -8.22
N GLY A 28 -0.15 4.76 -8.56
CA GLY A 28 0.82 5.32 -7.62
C GLY A 28 0.16 6.30 -6.64
N ALA A 29 -0.61 7.26 -7.15
CA ALA A 29 -1.32 8.21 -6.30
C ALA A 29 -2.35 7.54 -5.36
N MET A 30 -2.94 6.41 -5.77
CA MET A 30 -3.79 5.59 -4.90
C MET A 30 -2.98 4.89 -3.80
N LEU A 31 -1.82 4.34 -4.17
CA LEU A 31 -0.91 3.70 -3.22
C LEU A 31 -0.39 4.70 -2.18
N ASP A 32 0.04 5.89 -2.60
CA ASP A 32 0.56 6.93 -1.71
C ASP A 32 -0.44 7.29 -0.61
N LYS A 33 -1.73 7.45 -0.97
CA LYS A 33 -2.81 7.68 0.00
C LYS A 33 -3.02 6.49 0.93
N LYS A 34 -2.94 5.27 0.39
CA LYS A 34 -3.09 4.07 1.22
C LYS A 34 -1.97 3.97 2.25
N LEU A 35 -0.74 4.29 1.85
CA LEU A 35 0.44 4.28 2.71
C LEU A 35 0.35 5.35 3.79
N SER A 36 -0.10 6.57 3.46
CA SER A 36 -0.30 7.61 4.49
C SER A 36 -1.29 7.16 5.56
N HIS A 37 -2.38 6.49 5.19
CA HIS A 37 -3.32 5.93 6.17
C HIS A 37 -2.73 4.77 6.98
N ILE A 38 -1.90 3.93 6.36
CA ILE A 38 -1.18 2.86 7.07
C ILE A 38 -0.23 3.48 8.10
N GLU A 39 0.51 4.53 7.75
CA GLU A 39 1.40 5.26 8.66
C GLU A 39 0.63 5.92 9.81
N GLU A 40 -0.48 6.59 9.49
CA GLU A 40 -1.38 7.22 10.47
C GLU A 40 -1.94 6.23 11.50
N SER A 41 -2.15 4.97 11.10
CA SER A 41 -2.63 3.92 12.00
C SER A 41 -1.63 3.53 13.09
N GLY A 42 -0.34 3.84 12.92
CA GLY A 42 0.73 3.44 13.83
C GLY A 42 0.99 1.93 13.89
N ALA A 43 0.44 1.15 12.96
CA ALA A 43 0.60 -0.30 12.92
C ALA A 43 2.03 -0.68 12.52
N ASN A 44 2.63 -1.63 13.27
CA ASN A 44 3.93 -2.22 12.88
C ASN A 44 3.77 -3.36 11.85
N VAL A 45 2.55 -3.86 11.65
CA VAL A 45 2.27 -5.00 10.77
C VAL A 45 1.00 -4.71 9.98
N LEU A 46 1.09 -4.79 8.66
CA LEU A 46 -0.05 -4.75 7.75
C LEU A 46 -0.47 -6.16 7.36
N ILE A 47 -1.75 -6.49 7.57
CA ILE A 47 -2.35 -7.74 7.08
C ILE A 47 -3.14 -7.43 5.82
N ALA A 48 -2.82 -8.11 4.72
CA ALA A 48 -3.54 -8.00 3.46
C ALA A 48 -4.04 -9.37 3.00
N GLY A 49 -5.29 -9.42 2.55
CA GLY A 49 -5.95 -10.66 2.11
C GLY A 49 -5.70 -11.04 0.64
N ASP A 50 -5.01 -10.19 -0.11
CA ASP A 50 -4.74 -10.37 -1.54
C ASP A 50 -3.26 -10.16 -1.84
N VAL A 51 -2.71 -11.02 -2.72
CA VAL A 51 -1.29 -10.98 -3.10
C VAL A 51 -0.95 -9.71 -3.87
N GLY A 52 -1.89 -9.16 -4.65
CA GLY A 52 -1.73 -7.89 -5.33
C GLY A 52 -1.56 -6.73 -4.36
N CYS A 53 -2.41 -6.65 -3.33
CA CYS A 53 -2.26 -5.68 -2.25
C CYS A 53 -0.94 -5.85 -1.49
N ILE A 54 -0.54 -7.10 -1.23
CA ILE A 54 0.74 -7.41 -0.60
C ILE A 54 1.90 -6.86 -1.45
N ILE A 55 1.93 -7.16 -2.74
CA ILE A 55 3.01 -6.69 -3.65
C ILE A 55 3.01 -5.17 -3.74
N GLN A 56 1.84 -4.56 -3.92
CA GLN A 56 1.69 -3.12 -4.10
C GLN A 56 2.12 -2.34 -2.85
N CYS A 57 1.71 -2.78 -1.65
CA CYS A 57 2.06 -2.10 -0.40
C CYS A 57 3.45 -2.49 0.15
N LYS A 58 4.02 -3.64 -0.24
CA LYS A 58 5.33 -4.11 0.23
C LYS A 58 6.53 -3.35 -0.32
N VAL A 59 6.35 -2.48 -1.32
CA VAL A 59 7.45 -1.67 -1.84
C VAL A 59 7.98 -0.67 -0.80
N VAL A 60 7.30 -0.51 0.35
CA VAL A 60 7.51 0.64 1.25
C VAL A 60 8.02 0.28 2.65
N PHE A 61 8.15 -1.02 3.00
CA PHE A 61 8.68 -1.42 4.32
C PHE A 61 9.99 -2.21 4.17
N ASP A 62 11.05 -1.43 3.94
CA ASP A 62 12.49 -1.63 4.15
C ASP A 62 13.11 -3.03 3.97
N GLU A 63 14.05 -3.12 3.02
CA GLU A 63 15.47 -3.49 3.25
C GLU A 63 16.23 -3.30 1.91
N GLU A 64 16.97 -2.20 1.79
CA GLU A 64 17.91 -1.84 0.70
C GLU A 64 17.33 -1.39 -0.68
N GLU A 65 17.44 -0.07 -0.94
CA GLU A 65 17.52 0.54 -2.30
C GLU A 65 16.42 0.22 -3.35
N ALA A 66 15.16 0.53 -3.06
CA ALA A 66 14.22 0.90 -4.14
C ALA A 66 14.08 2.43 -4.19
N ILE A 67 15.15 3.04 -4.71
CA ILE A 67 15.33 4.46 -4.94
C ILE A 67 14.17 5.04 -5.79
N TYR A 68 13.39 5.95 -5.22
CA TYR A 68 12.99 7.17 -5.93
C TYR A 68 13.85 8.31 -5.40
N LYS A 69 14.85 8.64 -6.20
CA LYS A 69 15.44 9.97 -6.29
C LYS A 69 14.91 10.58 -7.58
#